data_AF-A0A5R2N3F3-F1
#
_entry.id   AF-A0A5R2N3F3-F1
#
_cell.length_a   1.000
_cell.length_b   1.000
_cell.length_c   1.000
_cell.angle_alpha   90.00
_cell.angle_beta   90.00
_cell.angle_gamma   90.00
#
_symmetry.space_group_name_H-M   'P 1'
#
loop_
_entity.id
_entity.type
_entity.pdbx_description
1 polymer ?
#
loop_
_entity_poly.entity_id
_entity_poly.type
_entity_poly.pdbx_seq_one_letter_code
_entity_poly.pdbx_strand_id
1 'polypeptide(L)' 'MLRYILGKLALIIPTFIGITILAFGFVRILPGDPVLVLAGERGLSPERHTALMHQFGF' A
#
# COMPACT_ATOMS: atom_id res chain seq x y z
N MET A 1 25.12 -1.90 25.28
CA MET A 1 24.02 -2.55 24.56
C MET A 1 23.13 -1.58 23.79
N LEU A 2 22.74 -0.43 24.38
CA LEU A 2 21.88 0.57 23.70
C LEU A 2 22.46 1.07 22.35
N ARG A 3 23.75 1.42 22.30
CA ARG A 3 24.42 1.84 21.04
C ARG A 3 24.38 0.77 19.94
N TYR A 4 24.45 -0.51 20.33
CA TYR A 4 24.37 -1.64 19.40
C TYR A 4 22.94 -1.80 18.83
N ILE A 5 21.93 -1.68 19.69
CA ILE A 5 20.52 -1.73 19.27
C ILE A 5 20.18 -0.55 18.36
N LEU A 6 20.61 0.67 18.71
CA LEU A 6 20.41 1.86 17.88
C LEU A 6 21.08 1.73 16.51
N GLY A 7 22.29 1.15 16.43
CA GLY A 7 22.95 0.87 15.16
C GLY A 7 22.18 -0.13 14.29
N LYS A 8 21.59 -1.17 14.90
CA LYS A 8 20.73 -2.13 14.19
C LYS A 8 19.43 -1.50 13.71
N LEU A 9 18.79 -0.68 14.53
CA LEU A 9 17.57 0.05 14.17
C LEU A 9 17.84 1.06 13.05
N ALA A 10 18.96 1.77 13.09
CA ALA A 10 19.34 2.72 12.04
C ALA A 10 19.53 2.06 10.67
N LEU A 11 19.87 0.76 10.63
CA LEU A 11 19.91 -0.04 9.40
C LEU A 11 18.53 -0.53 8.96
N ILE A 12 17.72 -1.01 9.91
CA ILE A 12 16.41 -1.62 9.60
C ILE A 12 15.36 -0.57 9.23
N ILE A 13 15.35 0.57 9.92
CA ILE A 13 14.32 1.61 9.76
C ILE A 13 14.27 2.14 8.31
N PRO A 14 15.38 2.52 7.66
CA PRO A 14 15.34 2.98 6.27
C PRO A 14 14.82 1.92 5.31
N THR A 15 15.24 0.66 5.48
CA THR A 15 14.77 -0.45 4.63
C THR A 15 13.28 -0.70 4.84
N PHE A 16 12.82 -0.69 6.08
CA PHE A 16 11.42 -0.87 6.42
C PHE A 16 10.55 0.25 5.85
N ILE A 17 10.99 1.51 5.98
CA ILE A 17 10.30 2.67 5.41
C ILE A 17 10.27 2.55 3.89
N GLY A 18 11.39 2.22 3.25
CA GLY A 18 11.47 2.04 1.80
C GLY A 18 10.50 0.97 1.30
N ILE A 19 10.51 -0.21 1.92
CA ILE A 19 9.59 -1.29 1.57
C ILE A 19 8.14 -0.88 1.80
N THR A 20 7.84 -0.17 2.89
CA THR A 20 6.48 0.32 3.19
C THR A 20 6.01 1.30 2.12
N ILE A 21 6.81 2.32 1.81
CA ILE A 21 6.47 3.31 0.77
C ILE A 21 6.27 2.61 -0.57
N LEU A 22 7.13 1.65 -0.93
CA LEU A 22 6.97 0.90 -2.16
C LEU A 22 5.67 0.07 -2.12
N ALA A 23 5.47 -0.77 -1.11
CA ALA A 23 4.30 -1.66 -1.04
C ALA A 23 2.96 -0.88 -1.12
N PHE A 24 2.83 0.24 -0.40
CA PHE A 24 1.61 1.04 -0.41
C PHE A 24 1.53 2.01 -1.59
N GLY A 25 2.65 2.59 -2.01
CA GLY A 25 2.72 3.49 -3.17
C GLY A 25 2.45 2.77 -4.48
N PHE A 26 2.87 1.50 -4.60
CA PHE A 26 2.61 0.68 -5.77
C PHE A 26 1.11 0.55 -6.05
N VAL A 27 0.25 0.45 -5.04
CA VAL A 27 -1.21 0.38 -5.23
C VAL A 27 -1.75 1.64 -5.93
N ARG A 28 -1.12 2.80 -5.72
CA ARG A 28 -1.52 4.08 -6.35
C ARG A 28 -0.92 4.29 -7.74
N ILE A 29 0.25 3.69 -7.99
CA ILE A 29 0.97 3.81 -9.28
C ILE A 29 0.56 2.69 -10.24
N LEU A 30 -0.04 1.61 -9.74
CA LEU A 30 -0.40 0.44 -10.55
C LEU A 30 -1.31 0.86 -11.72
N PRO A 31 -0.97 0.53 -12.96
CA PRO A 31 -1.82 0.85 -14.10
C PRO A 31 -3.11 0.01 -14.04
N GLY A 32 -4.25 0.68 -14.16
CA GLY A 32 -5.58 0.05 -14.05
C GLY A 32 -6.38 0.60 -12.88
N ASP A 33 -7.45 -0.10 -12.53
CA ASP A 33 -8.36 0.32 -11.46
C ASP A 33 -7.99 -0.37 -10.14
N PRO A 34 -7.49 0.38 -9.14
CA PRO A 34 -6.99 -0.23 -7.91
C PRO A 34 -8.10 -0.90 -7.10
N VAL A 35 -9.35 -0.43 -7.18
CA VAL A 35 -10.47 -1.09 -6.49
C VAL A 35 -10.82 -2.40 -7.17
N LEU A 36 -10.76 -2.48 -8.51
CA LEU A 36 -10.96 -3.74 -9.22
C LEU A 36 -9.83 -4.74 -8.93
N VAL A 37 -8.58 -4.27 -8.89
CA VAL A 37 -7.44 -5.13 -8.52
C VAL A 37 -7.57 -5.66 -7.08
N LEU A 38 -8.00 -4.81 -6.14
CA LEU A 38 -8.23 -5.19 -4.74
C LEU A 38 -9.44 -6.12 -4.57
N ALA A 39 -10.48 -5.99 -5.40
CA ALA A 39 -11.64 -6.86 -5.38
C ALA A 39 -11.34 -8.27 -5.91
N GLY A 40 -10.32 -8.40 -6.77
CA GLY A 40 -9.92 -9.66 -7.38
C GLY A 40 -11.03 -10.24 -8.27
N GLU A 41 -11.21 -11.57 -8.24
CA GLU A 41 -12.25 -12.24 -9.04
C GLU A 41 -13.67 -12.05 -8.50
N ARG A 42 -13.85 -11.42 -7.33
CA ARG A 42 -15.17 -11.08 -6.82
C ARG A 42 -15.68 -9.88 -7.60
N GLY A 43 -16.56 -10.13 -8.57
CA GLY A 43 -17.19 -9.08 -9.36
C GLY A 43 -17.80 -7.99 -8.49
N LEU A 44 -17.38 -6.75 -8.71
CA LEU A 44 -17.99 -5.56 -8.13
C LEU A 44 -19.12 -5.08 -9.03
N SER A 45 -20.29 -4.80 -8.45
CA SER A 45 -21.30 -4.04 -9.18
C SER A 45 -20.79 -2.60 -9.42
N PRO A 46 -21.16 -1.96 -10.54
CA PRO A 46 -20.68 -0.60 -10.87
C PRO A 46 -20.94 0.41 -9.75
N GLU A 47 -22.07 0.29 -9.05
CA GLU A 47 -22.48 1.21 -7.98
C GLU A 47 -21.55 1.09 -6.76
N ARG A 48 -21.16 -0.14 -6.40
CA ARG A 48 -20.20 -0.38 -5.31
C ARG A 48 -18.80 0.06 -5.71
N HIS A 49 -18.42 -0.12 -6.96
CA HIS A 49 -17.13 0.30 -7.47
C HIS A 49 -16.92 1.81 -7.29
N THR A 50 -17.87 2.63 -7.74
CA THR A 50 -17.78 4.09 -7.62
C THR A 50 -17.78 4.55 -6.16
N ALA A 51 -18.60 3.92 -5.30
CA ALA A 51 -18.61 4.21 -3.87
C ALA A 51 -17.25 3.94 -3.21
N LEU A 52 -16.60 2.83 -3.57
CA LEU A 52 -15.28 2.46 -3.05
C LEU A 52 -14.15 3.34 -3.60
N MET A 53 -14.20 3.71 -4.88
CA MET A 53 -13.27 4.69 -5.47
C MET A 53 -13.25 5.98 -4.65
N HIS A 54 -14.44 6.54 -4.38
CA HIS A 54 -14.58 7.75 -3.59
C HIS A 54 -14.15 7.56 -2.12
N GLN A 55 -14.50 6.42 -1.51
CA GLN A 55 -14.14 6.12 -0.11
C GLN A 55 -12.62 5.99 0.08
N PHE A 56 -11.92 5.39 -0.88
CA PHE A 56 -10.48 5.21 -0.84
C PHE A 56 -9.71 6.40 -1.44
N GLY A 57 -10.41 7.44 -1.88
CA GLY A 57 -9.82 8.66 -2.42
C GLY A 57 -9.05 8.44 -3.73
N PHE A 58 -9.48 7.48 -4.55
CA PHE A 58 -8.99 7.29 -5.91
C PHE A 58 -9.74 8.17 -6.89
#